data_AF-A0A507C6N3-F1
#
_entry.id   AF-A0A507C6N3-F1
#
_cell.length_a   1.000
_cell.length_b   1.000
_cell.length_c   1.000
_cell.angle_alpha   90.00
_cell.angle_beta   90.00
_cell.angle_gamma   90.00
#
_symmetry.space_group_name_H-M   'P 1'
#
loop_
_entity.id
_entity.type
_entity.pdbx_description
1 polymer ?
#
loop_
_entity_poly.entity_id
_entity_poly.type
_entity_poly.pdbx_seq_one_letter_code
_entity_poly.pdbx_strand_id
1 'polypeptide(L)' 'MIPRLDWNALIKTSYSLGMDTLPETLPEEGDMDDEFLQALHHVLMEIRVVQGQMQCDGCGHIYPIKDSIPNMLLQDTEV' A
#
# COMPACT_ATOMS: atom_id res chain seq x y z
N MET A 1 4.12 -5.92 -13.39
CA MET A 1 3.58 -5.19 -12.22
C MET A 1 4.62 -4.33 -11.56
N ILE A 2 5.81 -4.88 -11.26
CA ILE A 2 6.91 -4.20 -10.57
C ILE A 2 7.28 -2.82 -11.18
N PRO A 3 7.38 -2.63 -12.52
CA PRO A 3 7.76 -1.32 -13.08
C PRO A 3 6.72 -0.20 -12.90
N ARG A 4 5.49 -0.53 -12.49
CA ARG A 4 4.42 0.46 -12.22
C ARG A 4 4.20 0.70 -10.72
N LEU A 5 4.91 -0.02 -9.87
CA LEU A 5 4.76 0.04 -8.43
C LEU A 5 5.57 1.20 -7.88
N ASP A 6 4.92 2.07 -7.10
CA ASP A 6 5.64 3.03 -6.27
C ASP A 6 6.15 2.31 -5.01
N TRP A 7 7.44 2.00 -5.00
CA TRP A 7 8.08 1.27 -3.89
C TRP A 7 8.02 2.05 -2.57
N ASN A 8 8.23 3.37 -2.63
CA ASN A 8 8.23 4.21 -1.43
C ASN A 8 6.84 4.26 -0.80
N ALA A 9 5.80 4.34 -1.61
CA ALA A 9 4.42 4.27 -1.13
C ALA A 9 4.13 2.92 -0.46
N LEU A 10 4.53 1.81 -1.10
CA LEU A 10 4.33 0.47 -0.54
C LEU A 10 5.01 0.30 0.82
N ILE A 11 6.27 0.68 0.94
CA ILE A 11 7.04 0.55 2.19
C ILE A 11 6.44 1.41 3.30
N LYS A 12 6.07 2.66 3.01
CA LYS A 12 5.40 3.53 3.99
C LYS A 12 4.09 2.93 4.48
N THR A 13 3.27 2.41 3.58
CA THR A 13 2.01 1.75 3.94
C THR A 13 2.25 0.44 4.69
N SER A 14 3.27 -0.32 4.33
CA SER A 14 3.68 -1.54 5.03
C SER A 14 4.00 -1.23 6.50
N TYR A 15 4.85 -0.24 6.73
CA TYR A 15 5.20 0.19 8.09
C TYR A 15 4.01 0.75 8.88
N SER A 16 3.12 1.52 8.25
CA SER A 16 1.94 2.06 8.95
C SER A 16 0.95 0.97 9.38
N LEU A 17 0.96 -0.17 8.69
CA LEU A 17 0.20 -1.37 9.04
C LEU A 17 0.98 -2.32 9.99
N GLY A 18 2.19 -1.94 10.42
CA GLY A 18 3.02 -2.73 11.34
C GLY A 18 3.75 -3.89 10.69
N MET A 19 4.02 -3.82 9.38
CA MET A 19 4.69 -4.86 8.61
C MET A 19 6.11 -4.41 8.22
N ASP A 20 7.11 -5.23 8.55
CA ASP A 20 8.54 -4.97 8.35
C ASP A 20 9.23 -6.02 7.44
N THR A 21 8.44 -6.73 6.63
CA THR A 21 8.91 -7.88 5.83
C THR A 21 9.57 -7.51 4.51
N LEU A 22 9.49 -6.25 4.08
CA LEU A 22 10.03 -5.78 2.79
C LEU A 22 11.26 -4.88 2.99
N PRO A 23 12.25 -4.95 2.08
CA PRO A 23 13.44 -4.10 2.14
C PRO A 23 13.11 -2.64 1.82
N GLU A 24 13.86 -1.70 2.40
CA GLU A 24 13.68 -0.25 2.19
C GLU A 24 13.84 0.17 0.73
N THR A 25 14.74 -0.50 0.00
CA THR A 25 15.02 -0.24 -1.42
C THR A 25 14.61 -1.43 -2.27
N LEU A 26 14.02 -1.16 -3.44
CA LEU A 26 13.70 -2.20 -4.42
C LEU A 26 15.00 -2.86 -4.90
N PRO A 27 15.15 -4.19 -4.78
CA PRO A 27 16.31 -4.91 -5.33
C PRO A 27 16.39 -4.77 -6.85
N GLU A 28 17.61 -4.88 -7.39
CA GLU A 28 17.80 -4.95 -8.84
C GLU A 28 17.19 -6.25 -9.40
N GLU A 29 16.87 -6.27 -10.70
CA GLU A 29 16.22 -7.44 -11.32
C GLU A 29 17.02 -8.74 -11.19
N GLY A 30 18.35 -8.66 -11.05
CA GLY A 30 19.22 -9.81 -10.82
C GLY A 30 19.21 -10.34 -9.38
N ASP A 31 18.73 -9.53 -8.43
CA ASP A 31 18.75 -9.82 -6.99
C ASP A 31 17.34 -10.14 -6.42
N MET A 32 16.32 -10.16 -7.29
CA MET A 32 14.96 -10.60 -6.91
C MET A 32 14.89 -12.13 -6.89
N ASP A 33 15.20 -12.71 -5.74
CA ASP A 33 15.05 -14.15 -5.51
C ASP A 33 13.58 -14.56 -5.25
N ASP A 34 13.34 -15.87 -5.27
CA ASP A 34 11.99 -16.42 -5.07
C ASP A 34 11.43 -16.08 -3.67
N GLU A 35 12.29 -15.94 -2.65
CA GLU A 35 11.89 -15.56 -1.30
C GLU A 35 11.37 -14.12 -1.26
N PHE A 36 12.08 -13.18 -1.89
CA PHE A 36 11.63 -11.80 -2.06
C PHE A 36 10.33 -11.72 -2.84
N LEU A 37 10.20 -12.46 -3.95
CA LEU A 37 8.99 -12.46 -4.76
C LEU A 37 7.78 -13.02 -4.01
N GLN A 38 7.97 -14.03 -3.16
CA GLN A 38 6.93 -14.55 -2.28
C GLN A 38 6.52 -13.54 -1.21
N ALA A 39 7.48 -12.88 -0.57
CA ALA A 39 7.20 -11.83 0.40
C ALA A 39 6.44 -10.65 -0.24
N LEU A 40 6.85 -10.23 -1.44
CA LEU A 40 6.20 -9.18 -2.20
C LEU A 40 4.78 -9.57 -2.61
N HIS A 41 4.57 -10.81 -3.07
CA HIS A 41 3.24 -11.33 -3.38
C HIS A 41 2.33 -11.32 -2.16
N HIS A 42 2.82 -11.80 -1.02
CA HIS A 42 2.07 -11.82 0.23
C HIS A 42 1.55 -10.42 0.58
N VAL A 43 2.44 -9.43 0.62
CA VAL A 43 2.08 -8.05 0.95
C VAL A 43 1.09 -7.45 -0.04
N LEU A 44 1.27 -7.67 -1.34
CA LEU A 44 0.42 -7.04 -2.37
C LEU A 44 -0.93 -7.72 -2.57
N MET A 45 -1.01 -9.04 -2.42
CA MET A 45 -2.18 -9.82 -2.86
C MET A 45 -2.92 -10.51 -1.72
N GLU A 46 -2.23 -10.85 -0.64
CA GLU A 46 -2.80 -11.66 0.45
C GLU A 46 -3.26 -10.79 1.61
N ILE A 47 -2.66 -9.62 1.79
CA ILE A 47 -2.98 -8.68 2.87
C ILE A 47 -4.14 -7.78 2.45
N ARG A 48 -5.14 -7.67 3.33
CA ARG A 48 -6.33 -6.85 3.11
C ARG A 48 -6.67 -6.04 4.35
N VAL A 49 -6.89 -4.75 4.17
CA VAL A 49 -7.41 -3.87 5.22
C VAL A 49 -8.91 -4.08 5.31
N VAL A 50 -9.40 -4.63 6.43
CA VAL A 50 -10.84 -4.87 6.64
C VAL A 50 -11.55 -3.59 7.10
N GLN A 51 -10.93 -2.87 8.03
CA GLN A 51 -11.39 -1.56 8.50
C GLN A 51 -10.19 -0.65 8.68
N GLY A 52 -10.33 0.62 8.33
CA GLY A 52 -9.27 1.61 8.43
C GLY A 52 -9.63 2.92 7.74
N GLN A 53 -8.63 3.74 7.47
CA GLN A 53 -8.79 4.98 6.73
C GLN A 53 -7.52 5.31 5.94
N MET A 54 -7.67 5.95 4.79
CA MET A 54 -6.57 6.56 4.04
C MET A 54 -6.68 8.07 4.19
N GLN A 55 -5.57 8.76 4.43
CA GLN A 55 -5.54 10.21 4.51
C GLN A 55 -4.77 10.77 3.32
N CYS A 56 -5.29 11.82 2.70
CA CYS A 56 -4.57 12.56 1.67
C CYS A 56 -3.53 13.49 2.30
N ASP A 57 -2.25 13.33 1.96
CA ASP A 57 -1.18 14.22 2.44
C ASP A 57 -1.28 15.66 1.90
N GLY A 58 -2.04 15.88 0.82
CA GLY A 58 -2.19 17.19 0.20
C GLY A 58 -3.31 18.05 0.80
N CYS A 59 -4.50 17.47 1.00
CA CYS A 59 -5.68 18.19 1.49
C CYS A 59 -6.16 17.74 2.88
N GLY A 60 -5.58 16.67 3.44
CA GLY A 60 -5.96 16.12 4.74
C GLY A 60 -7.27 15.33 4.77
N HIS A 61 -7.98 15.21 3.65
CA HIS A 61 -9.24 14.47 3.56
C HIS A 61 -9.04 12.98 3.93
N ILE A 62 -10.02 12.42 4.63
CA ILE A 62 -9.99 11.05 5.14
C ILE A 62 -10.97 10.18 4.35
N TYR A 63 -10.45 9.17 3.65
CA TYR A 63 -11.19 8.16 2.93
C TYR A 63 -11.37 6.91 3.82
N PRO A 64 -12.56 6.66 4.38
CA PRO A 64 -12.77 5.52 5.26
C PRO A 64 -12.82 4.21 4.47
N ILE A 65 -12.25 3.14 5.04
CA ILE A 65 -12.33 1.77 4.54
C ILE A 65 -13.27 0.97 5.44
N LYS A 66 -14.32 0.38 4.86
CA LYS A 66 -15.26 -0.50 5.57
C LYS A 66 -15.48 -1.77 4.76
N ASP A 67 -15.46 -2.91 5.42
CA ASP A 67 -15.62 -4.23 4.80
C ASP A 67 -14.68 -4.44 3.61
N SER A 68 -13.44 -3.96 3.75
CA SER A 68 -12.41 -3.96 2.69
C SER A 68 -12.72 -3.14 1.44
N ILE A 69 -13.73 -2.26 1.49
CA ILE A 69 -14.09 -1.35 0.41
C ILE A 69 -13.72 0.08 0.81
N PRO A 70 -12.75 0.72 0.11
CA PRO A 70 -12.44 2.13 0.33
C PRO A 70 -13.56 3.03 -0.22
N ASN A 71 -14.02 3.98 0.58
CA ASN A 71 -14.94 5.01 0.13
C ASN A 71 -14.16 6.22 -0.41
N MET A 72 -14.18 6.38 -1.74
CA MET A 72 -13.51 7.47 -2.46
C MET A 72 -14.48 8.58 -2.91
N LEU A 73 -15.71 8.60 -2.37
CA LEU A 73 -16.69 9.64 -2.71
C LEU A 73 -16.32 10.97 -2.04
N LEU A 74 -16.27 12.02 -2.84
CA LEU A 74 -16.10 13.41 -2.40
C LEU A 74 -17.46 14.11 -2.38
N GLN A 75 -17.66 15.05 -1.47
CA GLN A 75 -18.82 15.93 -1.51
C GLN A 75 -18.65 17.00 -2.59
N ASP A 76 -19.74 17.56 -3.11
CA ASP A 76 -19.70 18.62 -4.14
C ASP A 76 -18.88 19.86 -3.72
N THR A 77 -18.70 20.06 -2.41
CA THR A 77 -17.88 21.15 -1.84
C THR A 77 -16.38 20.84 -1.78
N GLU A 78 -15.98 19.60 -2.07
CA GLU A 78 -14.61 19.08 -1.95
C GLU A 78 -13.97 18.77 -3.32
N VAL A 79 -14.70 19.04 -4.42
CA VAL A 79 -14.26 18.82 -5.82
C VAL A 79 -13.55 20.04 -6.40
#